data_AF-A0A1G4U179-F1
#
_entry.id   AF-A0A1G4U179-F1
#
_cell.length_a   1.000
_cell.length_b   1.000
_cell.length_c   1.000
_cell.angle_alpha   90.00
_cell.angle_beta   90.00
_cell.angle_gamma   90.00
#
_symmetry.space_group_name_H-M   'P 1'
#
loop_
_entity.id
_entity.type
_entity.pdbx_description
1 polymer ?
#
loop_
_entity_poly.entity_id
_entity_poly.type
_entity_poly.pdbx_seq_one_letter_code
_entity_poly.pdbx_strand_id
1 'polypeptide(L)'
;MRCVPPAKHFLIALMVSSTLSATWGTNAGAQTVERGRCSKEVADIVATIDALMFQAKPSIRGYTKLLREKLPNGPCDVDAIRTIVKQSPHFHWHKVLKSGEMFRLSSKYLVSDFWIDLNTREIPSKGINVRVKKDEVDFL
;
A
#
# COMPACT_ATOMS: atom_id res chain seq x y z
N MET A 1 -16.29 35.83 68.58
CA MET A 1 -16.77 37.09 67.95
C MET A 1 -16.80 36.92 66.44
N ARG A 2 -17.73 37.61 65.79
CA ARG A 2 -18.29 37.42 64.44
C ARG A 2 -17.28 37.65 63.30
N CYS A 3 -17.42 36.90 62.20
CA CYS A 3 -17.86 37.40 60.87
C CYS A 3 -17.62 36.35 59.76
N VAL A 4 -18.65 36.12 58.93
CA VAL A 4 -18.62 35.45 57.62
C VAL A 4 -19.15 36.48 56.58
N PRO A 5 -19.12 36.23 55.25
CA PRO A 5 -18.18 36.71 54.21
C PRO A 5 -18.82 37.81 53.31
N PRO A 6 -18.34 38.14 52.08
CA PRO A 6 -18.71 37.33 50.91
C PRO A 6 -17.74 37.30 49.69
N ALA A 7 -17.83 36.17 48.99
CA ALA A 7 -17.81 35.94 47.53
C ALA A 7 -17.04 36.88 46.59
N LYS A 8 -16.17 36.29 45.77
CA LYS A 8 -16.17 36.51 44.31
C LYS A 8 -15.56 35.32 43.56
N HIS A 9 -16.21 35.01 42.45
CA HIS A 9 -16.08 33.82 41.62
C HIS A 9 -14.73 33.63 40.93
N PHE A 10 -14.46 32.40 40.47
CA PHE A 10 -14.06 31.97 39.11
C PHE A 10 -13.44 30.56 39.23
N LEU A 11 -14.22 29.50 38.99
CA LEU A 11 -14.21 28.70 37.75
C LEU A 11 -12.90 27.92 37.47
N ILE A 12 -12.98 26.61 37.74
CA ILE A 12 -12.55 25.46 36.90
C ILE A 12 -11.10 25.42 36.40
N ALA A 13 -10.37 24.39 36.81
CA ALA A 13 -9.82 23.38 35.89
C ALA A 13 -9.27 22.16 36.66
N LEU A 14 -9.93 21.02 36.48
CA LEU A 14 -9.36 19.70 36.76
C LEU A 14 -8.09 19.54 35.93
N MET A 15 -6.92 19.45 36.56
CA MET A 15 -5.79 18.78 35.91
C MET A 15 -6.01 17.28 36.03
N VAL A 16 -6.50 16.68 34.95
CA VAL A 16 -6.45 15.23 34.75
C VAL A 16 -4.98 14.83 34.74
N SER A 17 -4.54 14.16 35.80
CA SER A 17 -3.22 13.56 35.90
C SER A 17 -2.97 12.67 34.69
N SER A 18 -1.90 12.99 33.97
CA SER A 18 -1.38 12.31 32.81
C SER A 18 -1.05 10.85 33.14
N THR A 19 -1.99 9.93 32.94
CA THR A 19 -1.60 8.55 32.61
C THR A 19 -1.11 8.59 31.17
N LEU A 20 0.17 8.90 31.03
CA LEU A 20 0.95 8.64 29.83
C LEU A 20 1.01 7.11 29.67
N SER A 21 -0.06 6.52 29.14
CA SER A 21 0.01 5.19 28.57
C SER A 21 0.84 5.33 27.30
N ALA A 22 2.15 5.20 27.47
CA ALA A 22 3.09 4.91 26.40
C ALA A 22 2.68 3.56 25.78
N THR A 23 1.72 3.62 24.85
CA THR A 23 1.47 2.54 23.92
C THR A 23 2.64 2.58 22.95
N TRP A 24 3.63 1.74 23.22
CA TRP A 24 4.69 1.39 22.28
C TRP A 24 4.07 0.62 21.11
N GLY A 25 3.47 1.37 20.18
CA GLY A 25 3.11 0.91 18.85
C GLY A 25 4.26 1.22 17.91
N THR A 26 5.06 0.19 17.62
CA THR A 26 6.06 0.06 16.54
C THR A 26 6.16 1.24 15.56
N ASN A 27 7.37 1.81 15.46
CA ASN A 27 7.81 2.80 14.47
C ASN A 27 7.50 2.41 13.01
N ALA A 28 6.26 2.58 12.56
CA ALA A 28 5.92 2.78 11.16
C ALA A 28 6.13 4.27 10.89
N GLY A 29 7.38 4.70 10.73
CA GLY A 29 7.59 6.13 10.54
C GLY A 29 6.89 6.60 9.26
N ALA A 30 6.25 7.75 9.37
CA ALA A 30 5.45 8.36 8.33
C ALA A 30 6.22 8.38 7.00
N GLN A 31 5.60 7.87 5.94
CA GLN A 31 6.06 8.07 4.58
C GLN A 31 5.94 9.56 4.25
N THR A 32 7.04 10.21 3.87
CA THR A 32 7.07 11.60 3.40
C THR A 32 6.69 11.68 1.92
N VAL A 33 5.64 10.95 1.52
CA VAL A 33 5.18 10.85 0.13
C VAL A 33 3.79 11.47 0.04
N GLU A 34 3.52 12.19 -1.05
CA GLU A 34 2.18 12.71 -1.31
C GLU A 34 1.15 11.58 -1.30
N ARG A 35 0.07 11.77 -0.54
CA ARG A 35 -1.01 10.78 -0.43
C ARG A 35 -1.58 10.50 -1.81
N GLY A 36 -1.68 9.22 -2.17
CA GLY A 36 -2.17 8.78 -3.48
C GLY A 36 -1.14 8.84 -4.60
N ARG A 37 0.13 9.18 -4.34
CA ARG A 37 1.17 9.12 -5.38
C ARG A 37 1.28 7.71 -5.96
N CYS A 38 1.43 7.63 -7.28
CA CYS A 38 1.46 6.39 -8.08
C CYS A 38 0.12 5.64 -8.18
N SER A 39 -0.95 6.11 -7.53
CA SER A 39 -2.24 5.41 -7.50
C SER A 39 -2.83 5.23 -8.90
N LYS A 40 -2.81 6.28 -9.72
CA LYS A 40 -3.36 6.25 -11.08
C LYS A 40 -2.57 5.30 -11.98
N GLU A 41 -1.25 5.43 -12.01
CA GLU A 41 -0.38 4.61 -12.84
C GLU A 41 -0.50 3.12 -12.48
N VAL A 42 -0.60 2.81 -11.18
CA VAL A 42 -0.78 1.44 -10.72
C VAL A 42 -2.19 0.92 -11.00
N ALA A 43 -3.22 1.76 -10.87
CA ALA A 43 -4.59 1.39 -11.24
C ALA A 43 -4.70 1.02 -12.72
N ASP A 44 -4.06 1.79 -13.61
CA ASP A 44 -4.02 1.50 -15.04
C ASP A 44 -3.31 0.16 -15.35
N ILE A 45 -2.25 -0.16 -14.60
CA ILE A 45 -1.53 -1.44 -14.73
C ILE A 45 -2.38 -2.60 -14.25
N VAL A 46 -3.01 -2.48 -13.07
CA VAL A 46 -3.90 -3.51 -12.53
C VAL A 46 -5.08 -3.74 -13.48
N ALA A 47 -5.71 -2.67 -13.98
CA ALA A 47 -6.78 -2.77 -14.96
C ALA A 47 -6.33 -3.46 -16.27
N THR A 48 -5.10 -3.20 -16.73
CA THR A 48 -4.54 -3.88 -17.91
C THR A 48 -4.33 -5.38 -17.65
N ILE A 49 -3.86 -5.76 -16.45
CA ILE A 49 -3.68 -7.16 -16.06
C ILE A 49 -5.05 -7.85 -15.97
N ASP A 50 -6.04 -7.21 -15.33
CA ASP A 50 -7.40 -7.74 -15.23
C ASP A 50 -8.00 -7.97 -16.61
N ALA A 51 -7.86 -7.00 -17.52
CA ALA A 51 -8.32 -7.13 -18.90
C ALA A 51 -7.65 -8.30 -19.66
N LEU A 52 -6.40 -8.65 -19.34
CA LEU A 52 -5.75 -9.86 -19.85
C LEU A 52 -6.32 -11.12 -19.21
N MET A 53 -6.56 -11.11 -17.90
CA MET A 53 -7.07 -12.24 -17.13
C MET A 53 -8.50 -12.63 -17.51
N PHE A 54 -9.31 -11.68 -17.99
CA PHE A 54 -10.64 -11.97 -18.53
C PHE A 54 -10.62 -12.65 -19.89
N GLN A 55 -9.49 -12.67 -20.61
CA GLN A 55 -9.41 -13.35 -21.90
C GLN A 55 -9.34 -14.86 -21.72
N ALA A 56 -10.13 -15.62 -22.48
CA ALA A 56 -10.13 -17.08 -22.42
C ALA A 56 -8.81 -17.72 -22.90
N LYS A 57 -8.03 -17.01 -23.74
CA LYS A 57 -6.72 -17.45 -24.26
C LYS A 57 -5.74 -16.27 -24.32
N PRO A 58 -5.26 -15.79 -23.16
CA PRO A 58 -4.44 -14.59 -23.11
C PRO A 58 -3.06 -14.82 -23.71
N SER A 59 -2.59 -13.82 -24.48
CA SER A 59 -1.20 -13.77 -24.96
C SER A 59 -0.40 -12.82 -24.09
N ILE A 60 0.63 -13.34 -23.42
CA ILE A 60 1.51 -12.55 -22.54
C ILE A 60 2.75 -12.00 -23.25
N ARG A 61 2.92 -12.28 -24.56
CA ARG A 61 4.14 -11.94 -25.30
C ARG A 61 4.32 -10.42 -25.32
N GLY A 62 5.41 -9.93 -24.75
CA GLY A 62 5.72 -8.49 -24.67
C GLY A 62 5.00 -7.72 -23.55
N TYR A 63 3.93 -8.26 -22.96
CA TYR A 63 3.15 -7.55 -21.94
C TYR A 63 3.94 -7.26 -20.67
N THR A 64 4.78 -8.20 -20.20
CA THR A 64 5.63 -7.95 -19.02
C THR A 64 6.55 -6.74 -19.25
N LYS A 65 7.15 -6.62 -20.45
CA LYS A 65 8.02 -5.48 -20.78
C LYS A 65 7.21 -4.18 -20.86
N LEU A 66 6.08 -4.21 -21.57
CA LEU A 66 5.18 -3.06 -21.72
C LEU A 66 4.67 -2.54 -20.37
N LEU A 67 4.24 -3.43 -19.47
CA LEU A 67 3.74 -3.03 -18.16
C LEU A 67 4.86 -2.44 -17.29
N ARG A 68 6.10 -2.95 -17.40
CA ARG A 68 7.26 -2.38 -16.70
C ARG A 68 7.60 -0.98 -17.16
N GLU A 69 7.51 -0.69 -18.45
CA GLU A 69 7.75 0.65 -19.01
C GLU A 69 6.74 1.70 -18.53
N LYS A 70 5.54 1.26 -18.11
CA LYS A 70 4.50 2.13 -17.55
C LYS A 70 4.64 2.37 -16.04
N LEU A 71 5.57 1.69 -15.37
CA LEU A 71 5.68 1.80 -13.93
C LEU A 71 6.27 3.16 -13.53
N PRO A 72 5.68 3.82 -12.52
CA PRO A 72 6.21 5.08 -12.04
C PRO A 72 7.58 4.85 -11.41
N ASN A 73 8.55 5.70 -11.80
CA ASN A 73 9.77 5.89 -11.05
C ASN A 73 9.51 6.91 -9.94
N GLY A 74 10.02 6.68 -8.73
CA GLY A 74 9.77 7.60 -7.63
C GLY A 74 9.25 6.91 -6.37
N PRO A 75 9.24 7.62 -5.23
CA PRO A 75 8.58 7.14 -4.04
C PRO A 75 7.06 7.14 -4.28
N CYS A 76 6.38 6.09 -3.82
CA CYS A 76 4.95 5.90 -4.01
C CYS A 76 4.25 5.72 -2.67
N ASP A 77 2.97 6.10 -2.60
CA ASP A 77 2.12 5.81 -1.47
C ASP A 77 1.75 4.32 -1.49
N VAL A 78 2.36 3.56 -0.58
CA VAL A 78 2.21 2.09 -0.54
C VAL A 78 0.79 1.70 -0.12
N ASP A 79 0.13 2.50 0.73
CA ASP A 79 -1.24 2.22 1.16
C ASP A 79 -2.25 2.44 0.03
N ALA A 80 -2.03 3.47 -0.79
CA ALA A 80 -2.81 3.67 -2.01
C ALA A 80 -2.64 2.48 -2.97
N ILE A 81 -1.40 2.01 -3.18
CA ILE A 81 -1.12 0.86 -4.04
C ILE A 81 -1.78 -0.41 -3.50
N ARG A 82 -1.61 -0.72 -2.20
CA ARG A 82 -2.24 -1.88 -1.55
C ARG A 82 -3.75 -1.88 -1.79
N THR A 83 -4.39 -0.71 -1.66
CA THR A 83 -5.83 -0.55 -1.85
C THR A 83 -6.23 -0.91 -3.28
N ILE A 84 -5.54 -0.36 -4.27
CA ILE A 84 -5.81 -0.59 -5.70
C ILE A 84 -5.63 -2.05 -6.08
N VAL A 85 -4.50 -2.66 -5.72
CA VAL A 85 -4.21 -4.04 -6.14
C VAL A 85 -5.21 -5.02 -5.52
N LYS A 86 -5.65 -4.79 -4.27
CA LYS A 86 -6.66 -5.61 -3.59
C LYS A 86 -8.07 -5.44 -4.13
N GLN A 87 -8.34 -4.39 -4.91
CA GLN A 87 -9.64 -4.20 -5.57
C GLN A 87 -9.78 -5.02 -6.86
N SER A 88 -8.70 -5.58 -7.40
CA SER A 88 -8.77 -6.48 -8.54
C SER A 88 -9.61 -7.72 -8.21
N PRO A 89 -10.54 -8.14 -9.08
CA PRO A 89 -11.28 -9.39 -8.92
C PRO A 89 -10.38 -10.63 -9.04
N HIS A 90 -9.17 -10.46 -9.55
CA HIS A 90 -8.16 -11.51 -9.68
C HIS A 90 -7.15 -11.49 -8.53
N PHE A 91 -7.33 -10.64 -7.52
CA PHE A 91 -6.45 -10.63 -6.36
C PHE A 91 -6.47 -11.99 -5.65
N HIS A 92 -5.30 -12.57 -5.47
CA HIS A 92 -5.16 -13.89 -4.86
C HIS A 92 -4.54 -13.82 -3.47
N TRP A 93 -3.34 -13.22 -3.35
CA TRP A 93 -2.72 -13.02 -2.04
C TRP A 93 -1.75 -11.83 -2.04
N HIS A 94 -1.39 -11.40 -0.83
CA HIS A 94 -0.41 -10.36 -0.56
C HIS A 94 0.56 -10.83 0.52
N LYS A 95 1.86 -10.58 0.34
CA LYS A 95 2.93 -10.92 1.28
C LYS A 95 3.84 -9.73 1.51
N VAL A 96 3.99 -9.37 2.79
CA VAL A 96 5.00 -8.40 3.25
C VAL A 96 6.31 -9.14 3.48
N LEU A 97 7.39 -8.63 2.89
CA LEU A 97 8.76 -9.13 2.97
C LEU A 97 9.65 -8.09 3.65
N LYS A 98 10.83 -8.50 4.10
CA LYS A 98 11.79 -7.62 4.76
C LYS A 98 12.16 -6.39 3.91
N SER A 99 12.21 -6.56 2.60
CA SER A 99 12.64 -5.54 1.63
C SER A 99 11.52 -5.16 0.67
N GLY A 100 10.25 -5.44 0.95
CA GLY A 100 9.21 -5.18 -0.04
C GLY A 100 7.84 -5.76 0.26
N GLU A 101 6.91 -5.53 -0.63
CA GLU A 101 5.60 -6.17 -0.68
C GLU A 101 5.40 -6.84 -2.03
N MET A 102 4.78 -8.00 -2.01
CA MET A 102 4.40 -8.72 -3.21
C MET A 102 2.92 -9.01 -3.20
N PHE A 103 2.28 -8.76 -4.32
CA PHE A 103 0.89 -9.02 -4.57
C PHE A 103 0.80 -9.99 -5.75
N ARG A 104 -0.06 -10.99 -5.61
CA ARG A 104 -0.37 -11.91 -6.70
C ARG A 104 -1.79 -11.67 -7.19
N LEU A 105 -1.90 -11.48 -8.49
CA LEU A 105 -3.15 -11.55 -9.24
C LEU A 105 -3.15 -12.87 -10.02
N SER A 106 -4.25 -13.63 -10.02
CA SER A 106 -4.36 -14.87 -10.77
C SER A 106 -5.76 -15.16 -11.29
N SER A 107 -5.78 -15.92 -12.38
CA SER A 107 -6.96 -16.53 -12.98
C SER A 107 -6.64 -17.98 -13.34
N LYS A 108 -7.58 -18.68 -13.97
CA LYS A 108 -7.34 -20.03 -14.51
C LYS A 108 -6.21 -20.05 -15.57
N TYR A 109 -5.96 -18.94 -16.25
CA TYR A 109 -5.08 -18.88 -17.44
C TYR A 109 -3.92 -17.91 -17.32
N LEU A 110 -3.76 -17.23 -16.19
CA LEU A 110 -2.68 -16.28 -15.97
C LEU A 110 -2.35 -16.17 -14.50
N VAL A 111 -1.07 -15.97 -14.23
CA VAL A 111 -0.54 -15.53 -12.94
C VAL A 111 0.28 -14.27 -13.17
N SER A 112 0.08 -13.26 -12.33
CA SER A 112 0.85 -12.02 -12.35
C SER A 112 1.29 -11.64 -10.95
N ASP A 113 2.60 -11.46 -10.77
CA ASP A 113 3.16 -10.95 -9.52
C ASP A 113 3.56 -9.49 -9.68
N PHE A 114 3.10 -8.68 -8.74
CA PHE A 114 3.40 -7.27 -8.61
C PHE A 114 4.22 -7.07 -7.34
N TRP A 115 5.43 -6.55 -7.48
CA TRP A 115 6.39 -6.36 -6.41
C TRP A 115 6.67 -4.89 -6.21
N ILE A 116 6.64 -4.44 -4.97
CA ILE A 116 7.08 -3.14 -4.53
C ILE A 116 8.27 -3.40 -3.62
N ASP A 117 9.49 -3.11 -4.07
CA ASP A 117 10.64 -3.16 -3.18
C ASP A 117 10.59 -1.91 -2.26
N LEU A 118 10.88 -2.08 -0.98
CA LEU A 118 10.72 -1.09 0.09
C LEU A 118 12.05 -0.81 0.80
N ASN A 119 13.19 -1.16 0.19
CA ASN A 119 14.50 -1.11 0.85
C ASN A 119 14.94 0.27 1.36
N THR A 120 14.24 1.34 1.02
CA THR A 120 14.37 2.65 1.66
C THR A 120 13.01 3.36 1.54
N ARG A 121 12.69 4.32 2.44
CA ARG A 121 11.54 5.24 2.22
C ARG A 121 11.70 6.11 0.97
N GLU A 122 12.87 6.03 0.36
CA GLU A 122 13.15 6.40 -1.02
C GLU A 122 13.17 5.09 -1.81
N ILE A 123 12.35 5.00 -2.85
CA ILE A 123 12.39 4.07 -3.98
C ILE A 123 13.37 2.88 -3.87
N PRO A 124 12.90 1.65 -4.13
CA PRO A 124 13.84 0.57 -4.35
C PRO A 124 14.76 0.89 -5.53
N SER A 125 16.04 0.60 -5.39
CA SER A 125 17.03 0.70 -6.49
C SER A 125 16.67 -0.14 -7.72
N LYS A 126 15.59 -0.94 -7.65
CA LYS A 126 15.04 -1.80 -8.71
C LYS A 126 13.57 -1.53 -9.09
N GLY A 127 12.93 -0.50 -8.54
CA GLY A 127 11.55 -0.08 -8.89
C GLY A 127 10.44 -1.05 -8.45
N ILE A 128 9.19 -0.67 -8.77
CA ILE A 128 8.08 -1.62 -8.83
C ILE A 128 8.39 -2.62 -9.95
N ASN A 129 8.07 -3.89 -9.76
CA ASN A 129 8.27 -4.92 -10.77
C ASN A 129 6.97 -5.69 -11.00
N VAL A 130 6.63 -5.87 -12.27
CA VAL A 130 5.51 -6.71 -12.68
C VAL A 130 6.04 -7.86 -13.53
N ARG A 131 5.51 -9.06 -13.30
CA ARG A 131 5.80 -10.27 -14.07
C ARG A 131 4.50 -11.01 -14.35
N VAL A 132 4.20 -11.28 -15.62
CA VAL A 132 2.98 -11.98 -16.06
C VAL A 132 3.34 -13.31 -16.74
N LYS A 133 2.63 -14.39 -16.41
CA LYS A 133 2.84 -15.78 -16.87
C LYS A 133 1.51 -16.47 -17.21
N LYS A 134 1.52 -17.54 -18.01
CA LYS A 134 0.31 -18.27 -18.46
C LYS A 134 -0.29 -19.19 -17.40
N ASP A 135 0.50 -19.66 -16.46
CA ASP A 135 -0.03 -20.37 -15.30
C ASP A 135 0.96 -20.31 -14.14
N GLU A 136 0.60 -20.96 -13.04
CA GLU A 136 1.40 -21.08 -11.82
C GLU A 136 2.66 -21.93 -12.05
N VAL A 137 2.63 -22.91 -12.98
CA VAL A 137 3.79 -23.77 -13.29
C VAL A 137 4.86 -22.98 -14.03
N ASP A 138 4.47 -22.09 -14.94
CA ASP A 138 5.35 -21.14 -15.64
C ASP A 138 5.97 -20.07 -14.71
N PHE A 139 5.47 -20.00 -13.47
CA PHE A 139 5.88 -19.05 -12.45
C PHE A 139 6.98 -19.60 -11.53
N LEU A 140 6.87 -20.88 -11.14
CA LEU A 140 7.83 -21.64 -10.33
C LEU A 140 9.14 -21.93 -11.08
#